data_AF-A0A553FV19-F1
#
_entry.id   AF-A0A553FV19-F1
#
_cell.length_a   1.000
_cell.length_b   1.000
_cell.length_c   1.000
_cell.angle_alpha   90.00
_cell.angle_beta   90.00
_cell.angle_gamma   90.00
#
_symmetry.space_group_name_H-M   'P 1'
#
loop_
_entity.id
_entity.type
_entity.pdbx_description
1 polymer ?
#
loop_
_entity_poly.entity_id
_entity_poly.type
_entity_poly.pdbx_seq_one_letter_code
_entity_poly.pdbx_strand_id
1 'polypeptide(L)'
;MKELNEKQEAFYTKWEQRRKKKWSYVFLQGSVYWGIPVALINFFIESQIEQEDMQFLRFLIYLLTFGIGGIWIGLSSYKRVDASYLALQDDDEIERGISEISKGNTWNYENLLIRQDIQKALIVQNDLLWFDDDQISAQQTDECFEQLMSDFSRLQKNKQFQQYAKHREVKIQVFDNSENEIPLKEKVVYTVC
;
A
#
# COMPACT_ATOMS: atom_id res chain seq x y z
N MET A 1 -1.85 18.25 -8.37
CA MET A 1 -2.74 17.12 -8.64
C MET A 1 -2.42 16.65 -10.04
N LYS A 2 -1.87 15.44 -10.20
CA LYS A 2 -2.05 14.73 -11.47
C LYS A 2 -3.55 14.73 -11.76
N GLU A 3 -3.95 15.21 -12.93
CA GLU A 3 -5.30 14.91 -13.39
C GLU A 3 -5.37 13.40 -13.51
N LEU A 4 -6.07 12.76 -12.57
CA LEU A 4 -6.44 11.36 -12.70
C LEU A 4 -7.16 11.26 -14.04
N ASN A 5 -6.69 10.38 -14.90
CA ASN A 5 -7.42 10.09 -16.12
C ASN A 5 -8.84 9.65 -15.70
N GLU A 6 -9.88 10.03 -16.43
CA GLU A 6 -11.27 9.62 -16.15
C GLU A 6 -11.38 8.11 -15.87
N LYS A 7 -10.54 7.29 -16.51
CA LYS A 7 -10.42 5.85 -16.27
C LYS A 7 -9.94 5.48 -14.87
N GLN A 8 -8.98 6.22 -14.32
CA GLN A 8 -8.41 5.99 -12.99
C GLN A 8 -9.40 6.43 -11.91
N GLU A 9 -10.03 7.58 -12.06
CA GLU A 9 -11.06 8.07 -11.13
C GLU A 9 -12.28 7.13 -11.08
N ALA A 10 -12.72 6.66 -12.25
CA ALA A 10 -13.76 5.64 -12.35
C ALA A 10 -13.32 4.30 -11.74
N PHE A 11 -12.05 3.92 -11.85
CA PHE A 11 -11.51 2.73 -11.20
C PHE A 11 -11.54 2.88 -9.67
N TYR A 12 -11.06 4.01 -9.13
CA TYR A 12 -11.04 4.31 -7.70
C TYR A 12 -12.43 4.19 -7.07
N THR A 13 -13.38 4.96 -7.60
CA THR A 13 -14.75 5.04 -7.06
C THR A 13 -15.43 3.67 -7.11
N LYS A 14 -15.23 2.91 -8.20
CA LYS A 14 -15.80 1.56 -8.34
C LYS A 14 -15.11 0.54 -7.44
N TRP A 15 -13.79 0.63 -7.28
CA TRP A 15 -13.03 -0.32 -6.46
C TRP A 15 -13.30 -0.13 -4.98
N GLU A 16 -13.42 1.10 -4.50
CA GLU A 16 -13.78 1.42 -3.11
C GLU A 16 -15.09 0.72 -2.69
N GLN A 17 -16.11 0.77 -3.57
CA GLN A 17 -17.38 0.09 -3.35
C GLN A 17 -17.24 -1.45 -3.39
N ARG A 18 -16.41 -1.98 -4.30
CA ARG A 18 -16.18 -3.43 -4.45
C ARG A 18 -15.39 -4.03 -3.29
N ARG A 19 -14.45 -3.27 -2.72
CA ARG A 19 -13.62 -3.67 -1.57
C ARG A 19 -14.47 -4.05 -0.36
N LYS A 20 -15.54 -3.29 -0.10
CA LYS A 20 -16.52 -3.56 0.97
C LYS A 20 -17.25 -4.89 0.80
N LYS A 21 -17.31 -5.43 -0.43
CA LYS A 21 -17.96 -6.70 -0.79
C LYS A 21 -16.96 -7.74 -1.29
N LYS A 22 -15.84 -7.91 -0.57
CA LYS A 22 -14.73 -8.82 -0.91
C LYS A 22 -15.20 -10.20 -1.38
N TRP A 23 -16.02 -10.89 -0.60
CA TRP A 23 -16.46 -12.26 -0.94
C TRP A 23 -17.34 -12.31 -2.18
N SER A 24 -18.18 -11.30 -2.41
CA SER A 24 -18.97 -11.19 -3.63
C SER A 24 -18.08 -11.01 -4.86
N TYR A 25 -17.02 -10.18 -4.77
CA TYR A 25 -16.05 -10.03 -5.86
C TYR A 25 -15.29 -11.32 -6.13
N VAL A 26 -14.77 -11.97 -5.08
CA VAL A 26 -14.03 -13.23 -5.18
C VAL A 26 -14.88 -14.32 -5.82
N PHE A 27 -16.14 -14.44 -5.40
CA PHE A 27 -17.07 -15.42 -5.96
C PHE A 27 -17.40 -15.12 -7.43
N LEU A 28 -17.68 -13.86 -7.77
CA LEU A 28 -18.02 -13.47 -9.14
C LEU A 28 -16.83 -13.66 -10.10
N GLN A 29 -15.66 -13.14 -9.74
CA GLN A 29 -14.46 -13.22 -10.59
C GLN A 29 -13.84 -14.62 -10.60
N GLY A 30 -13.89 -15.30 -9.47
CA GLY A 30 -13.30 -16.61 -9.30
C GLY A 30 -14.22 -17.73 -9.77
N SER A 31 -15.34 -17.92 -9.11
CA SER A 31 -16.23 -19.06 -9.37
C SER A 31 -17.11 -18.82 -10.60
N VAL A 32 -17.71 -17.63 -10.76
CA VAL A 32 -18.68 -17.38 -11.84
C VAL A 32 -18.00 -17.12 -13.19
N TYR A 33 -17.00 -16.24 -13.26
CA TYR A 33 -16.34 -15.90 -14.52
C TYR A 33 -15.22 -16.85 -14.92
N TRP A 34 -14.69 -17.65 -13.98
CA TRP A 34 -13.60 -18.57 -14.28
C TRP A 34 -13.98 -20.03 -14.01
N GLY A 35 -14.38 -20.35 -12.77
CA GLY A 35 -14.68 -21.73 -12.36
C GLY A 35 -15.78 -22.41 -13.17
N ILE A 36 -16.94 -21.75 -13.34
CA ILE A 36 -18.08 -22.30 -14.09
C ILE A 36 -17.75 -22.46 -15.59
N PRO A 37 -17.21 -21.44 -16.30
CA PRO A 37 -16.81 -21.61 -17.70
C PRO A 37 -15.80 -22.72 -17.91
N VAL A 38 -14.79 -22.83 -17.04
CA VAL A 38 -13.78 -23.89 -17.13
C VAL A 38 -14.40 -25.27 -16.87
N ALA A 39 -15.30 -25.40 -15.88
CA ALA A 39 -16.04 -26.63 -15.65
C ALA A 39 -16.88 -27.05 -16.85
N LEU A 40 -17.60 -26.10 -17.46
CA LEU A 40 -18.41 -26.34 -18.65
C LEU A 40 -17.54 -26.79 -19.83
N ILE A 41 -16.44 -26.10 -20.11
CA ILE A 41 -15.54 -26.46 -21.22
C ILE A 41 -14.98 -27.87 -21.04
N ASN A 42 -14.48 -28.20 -19.84
CA ASN A 42 -13.94 -29.53 -19.56
C ASN A 42 -15.01 -30.61 -19.69
N PHE A 43 -16.20 -30.35 -19.13
CA PHE A 43 -17.33 -31.26 -19.25
C PHE A 43 -17.73 -31.51 -20.70
N PHE A 44 -17.80 -30.46 -21.53
CA PHE A 44 -18.12 -30.60 -22.96
C PHE A 44 -17.06 -31.42 -23.71
N ILE A 45 -15.77 -31.19 -23.45
CA ILE A 45 -14.68 -31.94 -24.09
C ILE A 45 -14.78 -33.43 -23.75
N GLU A 46 -14.96 -33.77 -22.47
CA GLU A 46 -15.03 -35.17 -22.02
C GLU A 46 -16.33 -35.85 -22.49
N SER A 47 -17.45 -35.13 -22.54
CA SER A 47 -18.72 -35.67 -23.02
C SER A 47 -18.70 -36.10 -24.49
N GLN A 48 -17.78 -35.57 -25.30
CA GLN A 48 -17.56 -36.00 -26.69
C GLN A 48 -16.71 -37.27 -26.78
N ILE A 49 -16.02 -37.65 -25.70
CA ILE A 49 -15.03 -38.74 -25.66
C ILE A 49 -15.61 -39.99 -24.97
N GLU A 50 -16.39 -39.81 -23.89
CA GLU A 50 -16.95 -40.93 -23.11
C GLU A 50 -18.48 -41.03 -23.21
N GLN A 51 -18.99 -42.12 -23.79
CA GLN A 51 -20.40 -42.53 -23.69
C GLN A 51 -20.56 -43.48 -22.49
N GLU A 52 -21.05 -43.00 -21.33
CA GLU A 52 -21.91 -43.78 -20.40
C GLU A 52 -22.36 -43.02 -19.12
N ASP A 53 -23.68 -43.13 -18.87
CA ASP A 53 -24.53 -43.15 -17.66
C ASP A 53 -24.31 -42.29 -16.40
N MET A 54 -23.16 -41.65 -16.16
CA MET A 54 -22.96 -40.78 -14.97
C MET A 54 -22.59 -39.32 -15.29
N GLN A 55 -23.14 -38.78 -16.37
CA GLN A 55 -22.83 -37.42 -16.84
C GLN A 55 -23.13 -36.33 -15.79
N PHE A 56 -24.23 -36.45 -15.04
CA PHE A 56 -24.62 -35.43 -14.06
C PHE A 56 -23.70 -35.39 -12.82
N LEU A 57 -23.34 -36.55 -12.26
CA LEU A 57 -22.46 -36.60 -11.09
C LEU A 57 -21.05 -36.08 -11.41
N ARG A 58 -20.52 -36.43 -12.59
CA ARG A 58 -19.24 -35.90 -13.07
C ARG A 58 -19.28 -34.39 -13.29
N PHE A 59 -20.37 -33.88 -13.86
CA PHE A 59 -20.57 -32.44 -14.01
C PHE A 59 -20.53 -31.72 -12.65
N LEU A 60 -21.20 -32.27 -11.62
CA LEU A 60 -21.15 -31.71 -10.27
C LEU A 60 -19.73 -31.74 -9.68
N ILE A 61 -18.97 -32.82 -9.88
CA ILE A 61 -17.57 -32.92 -9.44
C ILE A 61 -16.73 -31.83 -10.12
N TYR A 62 -16.90 -31.60 -11.42
CA TYR A 62 -16.21 -30.52 -12.12
C TYR A 62 -16.60 -29.14 -11.61
N LEU A 63 -17.88 -28.89 -11.42
CA LEU A 63 -18.38 -27.61 -10.93
C LEU A 63 -17.85 -27.30 -9.52
N LEU A 64 -17.78 -28.30 -8.64
CA LEU A 64 -17.19 -28.14 -7.30
C LEU A 64 -15.68 -27.94 -7.37
N THR A 65 -14.97 -28.74 -8.14
CA THR A 65 -13.49 -28.70 -8.23
C THR A 65 -13.02 -27.37 -8.83
N PHE A 66 -13.57 -26.98 -9.97
CA PHE A 66 -13.25 -25.70 -10.60
C PHE A 66 -13.90 -24.51 -9.88
N GLY A 67 -15.01 -24.71 -9.17
CA GLY A 67 -15.61 -23.71 -8.30
C GLY A 67 -14.68 -23.32 -7.14
N ILE A 68 -14.13 -24.31 -6.43
CA ILE A 68 -13.15 -24.14 -5.35
C ILE A 68 -11.84 -23.57 -5.89
N GLY A 69 -11.33 -24.11 -7.00
CA GLY A 69 -10.15 -23.55 -7.69
C GLY A 69 -10.36 -22.10 -8.14
N GLY A 70 -11.57 -21.78 -8.60
CA GLY A 70 -12.01 -20.45 -8.95
C GLY A 70 -11.92 -19.48 -7.78
N ILE A 71 -12.31 -19.89 -6.56
CA ILE A 71 -12.19 -19.04 -5.35
C ILE A 71 -10.74 -18.62 -5.12
N TRP A 72 -9.77 -19.52 -5.28
CA TRP A 72 -8.35 -19.20 -5.17
C TRP A 72 -7.90 -18.14 -6.18
N ILE A 73 -8.34 -18.26 -7.43
CA ILE A 73 -8.05 -17.27 -8.48
C ILE A 73 -8.72 -15.93 -8.18
N GLY A 74 -9.97 -15.95 -7.71
CA GLY A 74 -10.69 -14.76 -7.27
C GLY A 74 -9.98 -14.04 -6.13
N LEU A 75 -9.46 -14.78 -5.14
CA LEU A 75 -8.66 -14.23 -4.04
C LEU A 75 -7.35 -13.62 -4.52
N SER A 76 -6.63 -14.29 -5.42
CA SER A 76 -5.39 -13.79 -6.00
C SER A 76 -5.62 -12.50 -6.79
N SER A 77 -6.66 -12.49 -7.63
CA SER A 77 -7.07 -11.30 -8.39
C SER A 77 -7.46 -10.15 -7.47
N TYR A 78 -8.26 -10.40 -6.42
CA TYR A 78 -8.63 -9.39 -5.43
C TYR A 78 -7.38 -8.77 -4.78
N LYS A 79 -6.45 -9.61 -4.28
CA LYS A 79 -5.22 -9.12 -3.62
C LYS A 79 -4.39 -8.24 -4.56
N ARG A 80 -4.24 -8.65 -5.82
CA ARG A 80 -3.48 -7.89 -6.81
C ARG A 80 -4.10 -6.52 -7.09
N VAL A 81 -5.41 -6.46 -7.31
CA VAL A 81 -6.10 -5.21 -7.60
C VAL A 81 -6.16 -4.30 -6.36
N ASP A 82 -6.35 -4.87 -5.17
CA ASP A 82 -6.32 -4.11 -3.91
C ASP A 82 -4.94 -3.50 -3.65
N ALA A 83 -3.87 -4.25 -3.92
CA ALA A 83 -2.51 -3.73 -3.81
C ALA A 83 -2.25 -2.56 -4.78
N SER A 84 -2.74 -2.66 -6.03
CA SER A 84 -2.64 -1.55 -6.98
C SER A 84 -3.44 -0.33 -6.54
N TYR A 85 -4.63 -0.52 -5.98
CA TYR A 85 -5.44 0.58 -5.43
C TYR A 85 -4.73 1.28 -4.28
N LEU A 86 -4.19 0.52 -3.32
CA LEU A 86 -3.47 1.08 -2.18
C LEU A 86 -2.21 1.84 -2.62
N ALA A 87 -1.46 1.30 -3.58
CA ALA A 87 -0.28 1.97 -4.12
C ALA A 87 -0.61 3.31 -4.80
N LEU A 88 -1.72 3.37 -5.54
CA LEU A 88 -2.18 4.64 -6.13
C LEU A 88 -2.60 5.64 -5.05
N GLN A 89 -3.29 5.17 -4.00
CA GLN A 89 -3.72 6.04 -2.90
C GLN A 89 -2.51 6.64 -2.16
N ASP A 90 -1.47 5.81 -1.97
CA ASP A 90 -0.19 6.19 -1.40
C ASP A 90 0.52 7.25 -2.26
N ASP A 91 0.59 7.04 -3.59
CA ASP A 91 1.12 8.03 -4.54
C ASP A 91 0.38 9.38 -4.41
N ASP A 92 -0.96 9.38 -4.36
CA ASP A 92 -1.77 10.59 -4.24
C ASP A 92 -1.58 11.30 -2.88
N GLU A 93 -1.34 10.55 -1.80
CA GLU A 93 -0.96 11.10 -0.50
C GLU A 93 0.43 11.74 -0.53
N ILE A 94 1.40 11.08 -1.15
CA ILE A 94 2.77 11.58 -1.30
C ILE A 94 2.79 12.86 -2.14
N GLU A 95 2.05 12.94 -3.24
CA GLU A 95 1.95 14.18 -4.05
C GLU A 95 1.38 15.35 -3.24
N ARG A 96 0.32 15.09 -2.46
CA ARG A 96 -0.26 16.11 -1.56
C ARG A 96 0.75 16.54 -0.51
N GLY A 97 1.46 15.59 0.09
CA GLY A 97 2.53 15.82 1.04
C GLY A 97 3.65 16.71 0.51
N ILE A 98 4.16 16.40 -0.68
CA ILE A 98 5.16 17.22 -1.38
C ILE A 98 4.64 18.65 -1.60
N SER A 99 3.37 18.80 -1.96
CA SER A 99 2.76 20.12 -2.13
C SER A 99 2.67 20.90 -0.82
N GLU A 100 2.30 20.25 0.28
CA GLU A 100 2.25 20.86 1.61
C GLU A 100 3.64 21.31 2.08
N ILE A 101 4.65 20.45 1.96
CA ILE A 101 6.04 20.80 2.29
C ILE A 101 6.49 22.01 1.45
N SER A 102 6.17 22.02 0.15
CA SER A 102 6.57 23.10 -0.76
C SER A 102 5.92 24.45 -0.42
N LYS A 103 4.76 24.44 0.24
CA LYS A 103 4.08 25.64 0.77
C LYS A 103 4.64 26.10 2.12
N GLY A 104 5.53 25.32 2.72
CA GLY A 104 6.07 25.56 4.07
C GLY A 104 5.25 24.93 5.20
N ASN A 105 4.29 24.07 4.87
CA ASN A 105 3.50 23.35 5.87
C ASN A 105 4.23 22.07 6.31
N THR A 106 3.91 21.60 7.52
CA THR A 106 4.33 20.28 8.00
C THR A 106 3.41 19.21 7.41
N TRP A 107 3.99 18.20 6.78
CA TRP A 107 3.27 17.02 6.32
C TRP A 107 3.45 15.87 7.31
N ASN A 108 2.35 15.31 7.76
CA ASN A 108 2.32 14.08 8.54
C ASN A 108 2.11 12.90 7.58
N TYR A 109 3.04 11.93 7.61
CA TYR A 109 3.00 10.71 6.84
C TYR A 109 3.40 9.52 7.71
N GLU A 110 2.44 8.66 8.01
CA GLU A 110 2.59 7.52 8.94
C GLU A 110 3.16 7.96 10.31
N ASN A 111 4.44 7.70 10.56
CA ASN A 111 5.13 8.05 11.82
C ASN A 111 6.08 9.25 11.65
N LEU A 112 6.07 9.89 10.48
CA LEU A 112 7.00 10.94 10.08
C LEU A 112 6.28 12.29 10.02
N LEU A 113 6.85 13.28 10.69
CA LEU A 113 6.57 14.68 10.43
C LEU A 113 7.67 15.23 9.54
N ILE A 114 7.30 15.70 8.36
CA ILE A 114 8.23 16.20 7.35
C ILE A 114 7.90 17.66 7.08
N ARG A 115 8.89 18.54 7.24
CA ARG A 115 8.78 19.97 6.94
C ARG A 115 10.00 20.47 6.22
N GLN A 116 9.88 21.65 5.61
CA GLN A 116 11.00 22.31 4.98
C GLN A 116 11.48 23.48 5.84
N ASP A 117 12.78 23.52 6.10
CA ASP A 117 13.43 24.63 6.80
C ASP A 117 13.67 25.82 5.85
N ILE A 118 14.00 26.99 6.41
CA ILE A 118 14.32 28.25 5.73
C ILE A 118 15.43 28.05 4.69
N GLN A 119 16.39 27.15 4.97
CA GLN A 119 17.49 26.79 4.06
C GLN A 119 17.10 25.77 2.97
N LYS A 120 15.81 25.44 2.85
CA LYS A 120 15.25 24.40 1.96
C LYS A 120 15.67 22.95 2.29
N ALA A 121 16.31 22.73 3.43
CA ALA A 121 16.56 21.40 3.97
C ALA A 121 15.23 20.73 4.37
N LEU A 122 15.13 19.42 4.19
CA LEU A 122 14.01 18.62 4.67
C LEU A 122 14.30 18.20 6.10
N ILE A 123 13.43 18.57 7.03
CA ILE A 123 13.46 18.11 8.41
C ILE A 123 12.46 16.96 8.51
N VAL A 124 12.93 15.81 8.98
CA VAL A 124 12.13 14.61 9.23
C VAL A 124 12.24 14.30 10.72
N GLN A 125 11.10 14.21 11.40
CA GLN A 125 11.03 13.95 12.83
C GLN A 125 9.93 12.92 13.15
N ASN A 126 9.95 12.34 14.35
CA ASN A 126 8.88 11.47 14.81
C ASN A 126 7.58 12.24 15.05
N ASP A 127 6.46 11.66 14.60
CA ASP A 127 5.11 12.14 14.90
C ASP A 127 4.56 11.56 16.21
N LEU A 128 4.80 10.26 16.43
CA LEU A 128 4.24 9.56 17.58
C LEU A 128 5.02 9.86 18.86
N LEU A 129 4.34 9.61 19.98
CA LEU A 129 4.91 9.63 21.32
C LEU A 129 5.64 8.29 21.55
N TRP A 130 6.94 8.20 21.24
CA TRP A 130 7.70 6.94 21.31
C TRP A 130 8.25 6.62 22.71
N PHE A 131 8.12 7.55 23.65
CA PHE A 131 8.75 7.44 24.97
C PHE A 131 7.70 7.47 26.09
N ASP A 132 7.47 6.33 26.74
CA ASP A 132 6.49 6.22 27.82
C ASP A 132 7.05 6.65 29.21
N ASP A 133 8.34 6.96 29.33
CA ASP A 133 9.02 7.18 30.62
C ASP A 133 9.82 8.49 30.70
N ASP A 134 9.90 9.05 31.91
CA ASP A 134 10.71 10.24 32.28
C ASP A 134 12.24 10.02 32.12
N GLN A 135 12.68 8.79 31.85
CA GLN A 135 14.09 8.44 31.62
C GLN A 135 14.28 7.76 30.26
N ILE A 136 14.49 8.57 29.22
CA ILE A 136 14.80 8.08 27.88
C ILE A 136 16.24 7.56 27.87
N SER A 137 16.40 6.26 27.67
CA SER A 137 17.73 5.65 27.52
C SER A 137 18.31 5.94 26.13
N ALA A 138 19.65 5.99 26.04
CA ALA A 138 20.34 6.15 24.76
C ALA A 138 19.97 5.04 23.76
N GLN A 139 19.72 3.82 24.24
CA GLN A 139 19.31 2.70 23.40
C GLN A 139 17.92 2.91 22.78
N GLN A 140 16.94 3.39 23.55
CA GLN A 140 15.61 3.69 23.02
C GLN A 140 15.64 4.81 21.98
N THR A 141 16.45 5.85 22.20
CA THR A 141 16.67 6.91 21.20
C THR A 141 17.30 6.37 19.92
N ASP A 142 18.25 5.44 20.04
CA ASP A 142 18.87 4.79 18.89
C ASP A 142 17.87 3.92 18.11
N GLU A 143 17.05 3.13 18.80
CA GLU A 143 16.01 2.30 18.18
C GLU A 143 14.97 3.17 17.45
N CYS A 144 14.51 4.27 18.06
CA CYS A 144 13.62 5.23 17.43
C CYS A 144 14.27 5.88 16.19
N PHE A 145 15.54 6.27 16.29
CA PHE A 145 16.28 6.85 15.17
C PHE A 145 16.38 5.88 13.99
N GLU A 146 16.74 4.61 14.24
CA GLU A 146 16.82 3.59 13.19
C GLU A 146 15.45 3.31 12.55
N GLN A 147 14.38 3.35 13.34
CA GLN A 147 13.02 3.19 12.84
C GLN A 147 12.59 4.37 11.96
N LEU A 148 12.88 5.62 12.36
CA LEU A 148 12.66 6.81 11.52
C LEU A 148 13.47 6.74 10.22
N MET A 149 14.73 6.31 10.28
CA MET A 149 15.57 6.09 9.10
C MET A 149 14.94 5.06 8.16
N SER A 150 14.41 3.97 8.71
CA SER A 150 13.73 2.89 7.97
C SER A 150 12.44 3.39 7.29
N ASP A 151 11.59 4.10 8.04
CA ASP A 151 10.35 4.67 7.53
C ASP A 151 10.62 5.73 6.45
N PHE A 152 11.62 6.60 6.66
CA PHE A 152 12.05 7.56 5.65
C PHE A 152 12.62 6.88 4.40
N SER A 153 13.41 5.81 4.57
CA SER A 153 13.93 5.01 3.46
C SER A 153 12.81 4.32 2.67
N ARG A 154 11.70 3.92 3.33
CA ARG A 154 10.50 3.40 2.65
C ARG A 154 9.88 4.49 1.78
N LEU A 155 9.69 5.70 2.31
CA LEU A 155 9.14 6.84 1.56
C LEU A 155 10.02 7.21 0.35
N GLN A 156 11.35 7.14 0.49
CA GLN A 156 12.29 7.38 -0.61
C GLN A 156 12.21 6.36 -1.77
N LYS A 157 11.57 5.20 -1.58
CA LYS A 157 11.32 4.26 -2.69
C LYS A 157 10.27 4.79 -3.67
N ASN A 158 9.44 5.75 -3.25
CA ASN A 158 8.50 6.41 -4.13
C ASN A 158 9.25 7.34 -5.10
N LYS A 159 9.03 7.16 -6.41
CA LYS A 159 9.75 7.90 -7.46
C LYS A 159 9.55 9.41 -7.37
N GLN A 160 8.35 9.87 -7.03
CA GLN A 160 8.04 11.30 -6.97
C GLN A 160 8.71 11.94 -5.75
N PHE A 161 8.63 11.28 -4.59
CA PHE A 161 9.31 11.76 -3.39
C PHE A 161 10.83 11.72 -3.54
N GLN A 162 11.37 10.65 -4.12
CA GLN A 162 12.80 10.53 -4.43
C GLN A 162 13.29 11.70 -5.29
N GLN A 163 12.56 12.03 -6.37
CA GLN A 163 12.89 13.16 -7.24
C GLN A 163 12.83 14.49 -6.49
N TYR A 164 11.82 14.67 -5.65
CA TYR A 164 11.67 15.88 -4.83
C TYR A 164 12.81 16.06 -3.81
N ALA A 165 13.25 14.96 -3.17
CA ALA A 165 14.29 14.95 -2.13
C ALA A 165 15.73 14.88 -2.67
N LYS A 166 15.93 14.58 -3.96
CA LYS A 166 17.25 14.29 -4.56
C LYS A 166 18.31 15.36 -4.36
N HIS A 167 17.92 16.63 -4.30
CA HIS A 167 18.85 17.77 -4.23
C HIS A 167 18.75 18.53 -2.90
N ARG A 168 18.14 17.92 -1.89
CA ARG A 168 17.89 18.55 -0.60
C ARG A 168 18.71 17.85 0.46
N GLU A 169 19.30 18.63 1.35
CA GLU A 169 19.82 18.11 2.60
C GLU A 169 18.65 17.60 3.45
N VAL A 170 18.82 16.41 4.04
CA VAL A 170 17.81 15.82 4.93
C VAL A 170 18.37 15.81 6.35
N LYS A 171 17.64 16.38 7.29
CA LYS A 171 17.94 16.33 8.72
C LYS A 171 16.93 15.42 9.38
N ILE A 172 17.42 14.34 10.00
CA ILE A 172 16.59 13.41 10.76
C ILE A 172 16.80 13.71 12.24
N GLN A 173 15.70 14.02 12.92
CA GLN A 173 15.67 14.49 14.30
C GLN A 173 14.74 13.60 15.12
N VAL A 174 15.19 13.19 16.30
CA VAL A 174 14.35 12.50 17.29
C VAL A 174 14.02 13.50 18.39
N PHE A 175 12.73 13.66 18.66
CA PHE A 175 12.22 14.46 19.77
C PHE A 175 11.63 13.56 20.83
N ASP A 176 11.79 13.97 22.10
CA ASP A 176 11.01 13.39 23.18
C ASP A 176 9.56 13.90 23.15
N ASN A 177 8.76 13.43 24.09
CA ASN A 177 7.39 13.87 24.28
C ASN A 177 7.28 15.22 25.02
N SER A 178 8.41 15.88 25.30
CA SER A 178 8.42 17.15 26.03
C SER A 178 8.22 18.32 25.07
N GLU A 179 7.78 19.48 25.59
CA GLU A 179 7.68 20.71 24.80
C GLU A 179 9.06 21.30 24.40
N ASN A 180 10.17 20.59 24.67
CA ASN A 180 11.49 21.07 24.30
C ASN A 180 11.69 21.03 22.79
N GLU A 181 12.09 22.17 22.23
CA GLU A 181 12.45 22.29 20.81
C GLU A 181 13.85 21.73 20.48
N ILE A 182 14.50 21.04 21.43
CA ILE A 182 15.85 20.49 21.24
C ILE A 182 15.74 19.00 20.93
N PRO A 183 16.26 18.53 19.77
CA PRO A 183 16.23 17.11 19.44
C PRO A 183 17.17 16.31 20.35
N LEU A 184 16.70 15.15 20.81
CA LEU A 184 17.51 14.17 21.56
C LEU A 184 18.69 13.64 20.72
N LYS A 185 18.44 13.50 19.42
CA LYS A 185 19.42 13.02 18.45
C LYS A 185 19.14 13.66 17.09
N GLU A 186 20.18 14.15 16.45
CA GLU A 186 20.12 14.73 15.11
C GLU A 186 21.21 14.13 14.23
N LYS A 187 20.86 13.86 12.98
CA LYS A 187 21.84 13.52 11.94
C LYS A 187 21.46 14.14 10.61
N VAL A 188 22.45 14.77 9.97
CA VAL A 188 22.34 15.18 8.57
C VAL A 188 22.63 13.97 7.67
N VAL A 189 21.67 13.62 6.83
CA VAL A 189 21.76 12.55 5.85
C VAL A 189 21.69 13.17 4.46
N TYR A 190 22.69 12.85 3.64
CA TYR A 190 22.64 13.17 2.22
C TYR A 190 21.84 12.09 1.50
N THR A 191 20.89 12.50 0.68
CA THR A 191 20.11 11.59 -0.19
C THR A 191 21.09 10.84 -1.11
N VAL A 192 21.36 9.57 -0.81
CA VAL A 192 22.18 8.71 -1.68
C VAL A 192 21.28 8.27 -2.83
N CYS A 193 21.72 8.55 -4.06
CA CYS A 193 21.03 8.15 -5.29
C CYS A 193 21.00 6.63 -5.48
#